data_AF-G8S1F9-F1
#
_entry.id   AF-G8S1F9-F1
#
_cell.length_a   1.000
_cell.length_b   1.000
_cell.length_c   1.000
_cell.angle_alpha   90.00
_cell.angle_beta   90.00
_cell.angle_gamma   90.00
#
_symmetry.space_group_name_H-M   'P 1'
#
loop_
_entity.id
_entity.type
_entity.pdbx_description
1 polymer ?
#
loop_
_entity_poly.entity_id
_entity_poly.type
_entity_poly.pdbx_seq_one_letter_code
_entity_poly.pdbx_strand_id
1 'polypeptide(L)'
;MARRARLDAELVRRKLARSREQAAQLVAAGRVQVRGTVAHKVAAMVDPADPVLVTGEDPQTEYVSRGGHKLAGALAAFGPKGLTVQGRRCLDAGASTGGFTDVLLRAGAGRVVAVDVGYGQLAWPIRTDGRVDVHERTNVRTLTAEAIGGPADLVVADLSFISLRLVLPALAACTAPDGDLALMVKPQFEVGKERVGTGGVVRDWRLRAEAVLDVAAAAAESGLGVVDVTASPLPGPSGNVEFFVWFRRGAPAADRERVEAVVAAGPSGVVLPEESVASAGSSGAVLPEESASVVARENQPVAPLEDR
;
A
#
# COMPACT_ATOMS: atom_id res chain seq x y z
N MET A 1 6.22 -17.02 46.63
CA MET A 1 6.94 -16.89 45.34
C MET A 1 6.13 -17.61 44.27
N ALA A 2 5.76 -16.94 43.18
CA ALA A 2 5.06 -17.59 42.08
C ALA A 2 5.98 -18.67 41.46
N ARG A 3 5.42 -19.85 41.16
CA ARG A 3 6.17 -20.96 40.57
C ARG A 3 6.59 -20.58 39.15
N ARG A 4 7.89 -20.57 38.86
CA ARG A 4 8.42 -20.33 37.51
C ARG A 4 7.81 -21.32 36.51
N ALA A 5 7.51 -20.85 35.31
CA ALA A 5 6.93 -21.63 34.23
C ALA A 5 7.86 -21.68 33.02
N ARG A 6 7.70 -22.68 32.14
CA ARG A 6 8.43 -22.72 30.88
C ARG A 6 7.93 -21.62 29.94
N LEU A 7 8.83 -20.98 29.20
CA LEU A 7 8.53 -19.88 28.30
C LEU A 7 7.46 -20.24 27.25
N ASP A 8 7.53 -21.42 26.63
CA ASP A 8 6.49 -21.90 25.71
C ASP A 8 5.08 -21.95 26.33
N ALA A 9 4.97 -22.51 27.52
CA ALA A 9 3.72 -22.60 28.26
C ALA A 9 3.22 -21.21 28.68
N GLU A 10 4.14 -20.32 29.04
CA GLU A 10 3.82 -18.96 29.44
C GLU A 10 3.34 -18.09 28.26
N LEU A 11 3.94 -18.25 27.08
CA LEU A 11 3.48 -17.60 25.84
C LEU A 11 2.05 -18.02 25.48
N VAL A 12 1.73 -19.31 25.60
CA VAL A 12 0.36 -19.81 25.36
C VAL A 12 -0.61 -19.31 26.44
N ARG A 13 -0.24 -19.39 27.72
CA ARG A 13 -1.06 -18.93 28.84
C ARG A 13 -1.43 -17.45 28.72
N ARG A 14 -0.49 -16.62 28.24
CA ARG A 14 -0.68 -15.18 27.99
C ARG A 14 -1.36 -14.88 26.64
N LYS A 15 -1.75 -15.89 25.87
CA LYS A 15 -2.32 -15.76 24.52
C LYS A 15 -1.41 -15.03 23.53
N LEU A 16 -0.09 -15.08 23.76
CA LEU A 16 0.95 -14.57 22.86
C LEU A 16 1.36 -15.61 21.81
N ALA A 17 0.94 -16.86 22.00
CA ALA A 17 1.01 -17.94 21.02
C ALA A 17 -0.26 -18.83 21.12
N ARG A 18 -0.73 -19.37 20.00
CA ARG A 18 -1.91 -20.27 19.93
C ARG A 18 -1.61 -21.71 20.29
N SER A 19 -0.35 -22.14 20.22
CA SER A 19 0.09 -23.47 20.67
C SER A 19 1.54 -23.45 21.16
N ARG A 20 1.98 -24.52 21.85
CA ARG A 20 3.37 -24.62 22.33
C ARG A 20 4.34 -24.78 21.16
N GLU A 21 3.90 -25.41 20.08
CA GLU A 21 4.65 -25.56 18.83
C GLU A 21 4.89 -24.20 18.17
N GLN A 22 3.86 -23.34 18.10
CA GLN A 22 4.01 -21.99 17.58
C GLN A 22 4.90 -21.13 18.51
N ALA A 23 4.77 -21.28 19.83
CA ALA A 23 5.66 -20.63 20.78
C ALA A 23 7.13 -21.01 20.55
N ALA A 24 7.41 -22.29 20.24
CA ALA A 24 8.75 -22.75 19.91
C ALA A 24 9.27 -22.12 18.61
N GLN A 25 8.43 -21.97 17.59
CA GLN A 25 8.78 -21.30 16.33
C GLN A 25 9.11 -19.82 16.55
N LEU A 26 8.32 -19.10 17.35
CA LEU A 26 8.57 -17.69 17.68
C LEU A 26 9.91 -17.50 18.41
N VAL A 27 10.24 -18.39 19.35
CA VAL A 27 11.53 -18.37 20.05
C VAL A 27 12.69 -18.70 19.09
N ALA A 28 12.54 -19.72 18.24
CA ALA A 28 13.55 -20.08 17.24
C ALA A 28 13.82 -18.95 16.23
N ALA A 29 12.79 -18.18 15.88
CA ALA A 29 12.87 -17.02 15.02
C ALA A 29 13.43 -15.76 15.72
N GLY A 30 13.80 -15.83 17.00
CA GLY A 30 14.33 -14.69 17.75
C GLY A 30 13.30 -13.59 18.04
N ARG A 31 12.00 -13.92 17.99
CA ARG A 31 10.89 -12.97 18.09
C ARG A 31 10.32 -12.81 19.48
N VAL A 32 10.85 -13.54 20.47
CA VAL A 32 10.38 -13.48 21.84
C VAL A 32 11.42 -12.74 22.66
N GLN A 33 11.01 -11.68 23.34
CA GLN A 33 11.83 -10.97 24.32
C GLN A 33 11.29 -11.19 25.73
N VAL A 34 12.16 -11.52 26.67
CA VAL A 34 11.86 -11.61 28.09
C VAL A 34 12.73 -10.58 28.80
N ARG A 35 12.11 -9.65 29.54
CA ARG A 35 12.83 -8.52 30.18
C ARG A 35 13.68 -7.71 29.18
N GLY A 36 13.16 -7.51 27.97
CA GLY A 36 13.84 -6.77 26.89
C GLY A 36 15.02 -7.51 26.24
N THR A 37 15.26 -8.78 26.58
CA THR A 37 16.32 -9.59 25.97
C THR A 37 15.71 -10.71 25.12
N VAL A 38 16.23 -10.93 23.92
CA VAL A 38 15.77 -12.01 23.03
C VAL A 38 15.97 -13.37 23.71
N ALA A 39 14.91 -14.16 23.75
CA ALA A 39 14.92 -15.51 24.28
C ALA A 39 15.31 -16.51 23.18
N HIS A 40 16.27 -17.38 23.49
CA HIS A 40 16.77 -18.40 22.57
C HIS A 40 16.39 -19.84 22.99
N LYS A 41 15.82 -20.02 24.19
CA LYS A 41 15.49 -21.34 24.75
C LYS A 41 14.01 -21.44 25.07
N VAL A 42 13.31 -22.30 24.34
CA VAL A 42 11.86 -22.55 24.47
C VAL A 42 11.47 -23.02 25.88
N ALA A 43 12.33 -23.83 26.50
CA ALA A 43 12.13 -24.37 27.84
C ALA A 43 12.72 -23.48 28.96
N ALA A 44 13.11 -22.23 28.66
CA ALA A 44 13.60 -21.30 29.68
C ALA A 44 12.55 -21.10 30.79
N MET A 45 13.00 -21.12 32.04
CA MET A 45 12.13 -20.89 33.20
C MET A 45 11.98 -19.39 33.43
N VAL A 46 10.78 -18.87 33.21
CA VAL A 46 10.44 -17.46 33.39
C VAL A 46 9.52 -17.25 34.59
N ASP A 47 9.65 -16.10 35.23
CA ASP A 47 8.70 -15.70 36.27
C ASP A 47 7.39 -15.24 35.60
N PRO A 48 6.20 -15.63 36.09
CA PRO A 48 4.94 -15.12 35.56
C PRO A 48 4.80 -13.59 35.60
N ALA A 49 5.57 -12.89 36.45
CA ALA A 49 5.63 -11.43 36.49
C ALA A 49 6.60 -10.82 35.46
N ASP A 50 7.44 -11.62 34.79
CA ASP A 50 8.39 -11.10 33.80
C ASP A 50 7.65 -10.49 32.62
N PRO A 51 8.04 -9.29 32.15
CA PRO A 51 7.51 -8.76 30.91
C PRO A 51 8.00 -9.63 29.74
N VAL A 52 7.04 -10.10 28.94
CA VAL A 52 7.28 -10.92 27.75
C VAL A 52 6.64 -10.22 26.57
N LEU A 53 7.44 -9.98 25.53
CA LEU A 53 7.03 -9.34 24.29
C LEU A 53 7.27 -10.31 23.14
N VAL A 54 6.28 -10.50 22.28
CA VAL A 54 6.47 -11.16 20.98
C VAL A 54 6.51 -10.07 19.92
N THR A 55 7.61 -9.99 19.19
CA THR A 55 7.83 -8.99 18.16
C THR A 55 7.44 -9.55 16.79
N GLY A 56 6.48 -8.87 16.15
CA GLY A 56 5.95 -9.23 14.83
C GLY A 56 4.81 -10.27 14.87
N GLU A 57 4.07 -10.40 13.77
CA GLU A 57 2.89 -11.30 13.63
C GLU A 57 3.28 -12.74 13.26
N ASP A 58 2.46 -13.73 13.63
CA ASP A 58 2.69 -15.19 13.50
C ASP A 58 3.42 -15.66 12.21
N PRO A 59 4.51 -16.46 12.28
CA PRO A 59 5.24 -17.00 11.13
C PRO A 59 4.39 -17.79 10.12
N GLN A 60 3.26 -18.36 10.53
CA GLN A 60 2.34 -19.06 9.62
C GLN A 60 1.42 -18.11 8.85
N THR A 61 1.23 -16.88 9.34
CA THR A 61 0.44 -15.83 8.70
C THR A 61 1.30 -14.76 8.03
N GLU A 62 2.61 -14.75 8.30
CA GLU A 62 3.55 -13.81 7.72
C GLU A 62 3.93 -14.26 6.30
N TYR A 63 3.77 -13.35 5.35
CA TYR A 63 4.32 -13.53 4.01
C TYR A 63 5.84 -13.33 4.04
N VAL A 64 6.56 -13.84 3.04
CA VAL A 64 8.03 -13.68 2.96
C VAL A 64 8.52 -12.22 2.98
N SER A 65 7.62 -11.25 2.77
CA SER A 65 7.88 -9.83 3.04
C SER A 65 6.61 -9.03 3.34
N ARG A 66 6.79 -7.80 3.84
CA ARG A 66 5.70 -6.82 4.03
C ARG A 66 4.88 -6.58 2.75
N GLY A 67 5.49 -6.78 1.57
CA GLY A 67 4.79 -6.67 0.29
C GLY A 67 3.60 -7.62 0.22
N GLY A 68 3.71 -8.84 0.77
CA GLY A 68 2.62 -9.80 0.73
C GLY A 68 1.33 -9.29 1.40
N HIS A 69 1.43 -8.61 2.54
CA HIS A 69 0.26 -8.02 3.20
C HIS A 69 -0.45 -6.96 2.34
N LYS A 70 0.29 -6.26 1.47
CA LYS A 70 -0.29 -5.27 0.56
C LYS A 70 -1.17 -5.94 -0.48
N LEU A 71 -0.64 -6.94 -1.21
CA LEU A 71 -1.42 -7.67 -2.21
C LEU A 71 -2.57 -8.46 -1.57
N ALA A 72 -2.36 -9.06 -0.40
CA ALA A 72 -3.43 -9.74 0.34
C ALA A 72 -4.61 -8.80 0.64
N GLY A 73 -4.34 -7.56 1.06
CA GLY A 73 -5.37 -6.54 1.25
C GLY A 73 -6.10 -6.17 -0.05
N ALA A 74 -5.37 -6.03 -1.15
CA ALA A 74 -5.96 -5.76 -2.46
C ALA A 74 -6.87 -6.90 -2.93
N LEU A 75 -6.41 -8.16 -2.84
CA LEU A 75 -7.21 -9.33 -3.18
C LEU A 75 -8.44 -9.48 -2.28
N ALA A 76 -8.35 -9.13 -0.99
CA ALA A 76 -9.50 -9.13 -0.09
C ALA A 76 -10.54 -8.05 -0.48
N ALA A 77 -10.08 -6.89 -0.97
CA ALA A 77 -10.97 -5.81 -1.43
C ALA A 77 -11.63 -6.12 -2.79
N PHE A 78 -10.87 -6.69 -3.73
CA PHE A 78 -11.33 -6.96 -5.10
C PHE A 78 -11.99 -8.33 -5.28
N GLY A 79 -11.68 -9.29 -4.40
CA GLY A 79 -12.22 -10.66 -4.45
C GLY A 79 -13.75 -10.71 -4.46
N PRO A 80 -14.44 -10.03 -3.53
CA PRO A 80 -15.91 -9.94 -3.53
C PRO A 80 -16.51 -9.32 -4.80
N LYS A 81 -15.71 -8.59 -5.58
CA LYS A 81 -16.08 -7.94 -6.84
C LYS A 81 -15.73 -8.78 -8.08
N GLY A 82 -15.14 -9.97 -7.88
CA GLY A 82 -14.89 -10.95 -8.94
C GLY A 82 -13.43 -11.10 -9.37
N LEU A 83 -12.47 -10.44 -8.71
CA LEU A 83 -11.05 -10.72 -8.96
C LEU A 83 -10.67 -12.05 -8.31
N THR A 84 -10.25 -13.03 -9.10
CA THR A 84 -9.90 -14.37 -8.61
C THR A 84 -8.45 -14.73 -8.94
N VAL A 85 -7.85 -15.63 -8.15
CA VAL A 85 -6.48 -16.14 -8.35
C VAL A 85 -6.44 -17.65 -8.60
N GLN A 86 -7.38 -18.40 -8.01
CA GLN A 86 -7.39 -19.86 -8.04
C GLN A 86 -7.23 -20.43 -9.45
N GLY A 87 -6.23 -21.28 -9.65
CA GLY A 87 -5.93 -21.98 -10.91
C GLY A 87 -5.34 -21.10 -12.01
N ARG A 88 -5.27 -19.78 -11.83
CA ARG A 88 -4.79 -18.84 -12.85
C ARG A 88 -3.28 -18.89 -13.02
N ARG A 89 -2.82 -18.53 -14.21
CA ARG A 89 -1.44 -18.17 -14.47
C ARG A 89 -1.23 -16.70 -14.14
N CYS A 90 -0.31 -16.43 -13.22
CA CYS A 90 -0.04 -15.07 -12.74
C CYS A 90 1.33 -14.57 -13.19
N LEU A 91 1.47 -13.26 -13.34
CA LEU A 91 2.74 -12.55 -13.50
C LEU A 91 2.93 -11.63 -12.30
N ASP A 92 4.03 -11.80 -11.58
CA ASP A 92 4.50 -10.89 -10.52
C ASP A 92 5.64 -10.03 -11.09
N ALA A 93 5.31 -8.80 -11.49
CA ALA A 93 6.23 -7.84 -12.09
C ALA A 93 6.89 -6.99 -10.99
N GLY A 94 8.15 -7.31 -10.67
CA GLY A 94 8.87 -6.73 -9.53
C GLY A 94 8.85 -7.63 -8.29
N ALA A 95 9.06 -8.93 -8.49
CA ALA A 95 8.83 -9.94 -7.45
C ALA A 95 9.70 -9.75 -6.19
N SER A 96 10.88 -9.14 -6.32
CA SER A 96 11.82 -8.83 -5.25
C SER A 96 12.11 -10.05 -4.35
N THR A 97 11.70 -10.00 -3.08
CA THR A 97 11.84 -11.09 -2.11
C THR A 97 10.80 -12.20 -2.28
N GLY A 98 9.76 -11.98 -3.09
CA GLY A 98 8.70 -12.93 -3.43
C GLY A 98 7.41 -12.72 -2.66
N GLY A 99 7.18 -11.54 -2.07
CA GLY A 99 6.02 -11.28 -1.22
C GLY A 99 4.69 -11.42 -1.96
N PHE A 100 4.58 -10.87 -3.16
CA PHE A 100 3.38 -11.00 -3.99
C PHE A 100 3.24 -12.41 -4.54
N THR A 101 4.33 -12.99 -5.04
CA THR A 101 4.37 -14.41 -5.45
C THR A 101 3.85 -15.34 -4.34
N ASP A 102 4.28 -15.18 -3.09
CA ASP A 102 3.80 -15.97 -1.95
C ASP A 102 2.28 -15.85 -1.76
N VAL A 103 1.74 -14.64 -1.81
CA VAL A 103 0.28 -14.39 -1.75
C VAL A 103 -0.45 -15.12 -2.87
N LEU A 104 0.04 -15.03 -4.11
CA LEU A 104 -0.57 -15.68 -5.27
C LEU A 104 -0.56 -17.21 -5.12
N LEU A 105 0.56 -17.79 -4.69
CA LEU A 105 0.70 -19.23 -4.46
C LEU A 105 -0.26 -19.73 -3.36
N ARG A 106 -0.38 -18.98 -2.26
CA ARG A 106 -1.31 -19.30 -1.16
C ARG A 106 -2.79 -19.11 -1.57
N ALA A 107 -3.06 -18.15 -2.46
CA ALA A 107 -4.38 -17.95 -3.06
C ALA A 107 -4.71 -18.95 -4.20
N GLY A 108 -3.84 -19.93 -4.42
CA GLY A 108 -4.09 -21.06 -5.30
C GLY A 108 -3.76 -20.82 -6.77
N ALA A 109 -2.87 -19.87 -7.09
CA ALA A 109 -2.35 -19.71 -8.44
C ALA A 109 -1.82 -21.05 -8.98
N GLY A 110 -2.16 -21.36 -10.24
CA GLY A 110 -1.69 -22.57 -10.92
C GLY A 110 -0.22 -22.45 -11.33
N ARG A 111 0.21 -21.24 -11.68
CA ARG A 111 1.60 -20.90 -12.04
C ARG A 111 1.86 -19.43 -11.77
N VAL A 112 3.06 -19.06 -11.36
CA VAL A 112 3.49 -17.67 -11.16
C VAL A 112 4.80 -17.41 -11.87
N VAL A 113 4.80 -16.48 -12.82
CA VAL A 113 6.04 -15.95 -13.41
C VAL A 113 6.51 -14.79 -12.54
N ALA A 114 7.63 -14.96 -11.84
CA ALA A 114 8.23 -13.96 -10.98
C ALA A 114 9.34 -13.23 -11.73
N VAL A 115 9.09 -11.98 -12.11
CA VAL A 115 10.04 -11.14 -12.87
C VAL A 115 10.68 -10.12 -11.95
N ASP A 116 12.01 -10.01 -11.98
CA ASP A 116 12.73 -8.95 -11.28
C ASP A 116 13.97 -8.48 -12.04
N VAL A 117 14.34 -7.21 -11.86
CA VAL A 117 15.57 -6.62 -12.41
C VAL A 117 16.81 -7.00 -11.58
N GLY A 118 16.63 -7.36 -10.32
CA GLY A 118 17.64 -7.86 -9.41
C GLY A 118 18.04 -9.30 -9.71
N TYR A 119 18.97 -9.80 -8.90
CA TYR A 119 19.47 -11.17 -8.96
C TYR A 119 19.58 -11.75 -7.55
N GLY A 120 19.13 -12.99 -7.37
CA GLY A 120 19.21 -13.72 -6.12
C GLY A 120 18.32 -13.19 -5.00
N GLN A 121 17.26 -12.44 -5.31
CA GLN A 121 16.45 -11.75 -4.29
C GLN A 121 15.31 -12.60 -3.72
N LEU A 122 14.71 -13.47 -4.54
CA LEU A 122 13.59 -14.32 -4.13
C LEU A 122 13.98 -15.22 -2.97
N ALA A 123 13.13 -15.29 -1.95
CA ALA A 123 13.28 -16.21 -0.84
C ALA A 123 13.33 -17.66 -1.35
N TRP A 124 14.20 -18.47 -0.75
CA TRP A 124 14.45 -19.85 -1.20
C TRP A 124 13.17 -20.72 -1.32
N PRO A 125 12.21 -20.68 -0.36
CA PRO A 125 10.98 -21.46 -0.49
C PRO A 125 10.14 -21.06 -1.72
N ILE A 126 10.14 -19.77 -2.09
CA ILE A 126 9.41 -19.27 -3.25
C ILE A 126 10.12 -19.67 -4.53
N ARG A 127 11.44 -19.49 -4.59
CA ARG A 127 12.27 -19.85 -5.75
C ARG A 127 12.17 -21.33 -6.12
N THR A 128 11.99 -22.21 -5.13
CA THR A 128 12.00 -23.66 -5.32
C THR A 128 10.60 -24.28 -5.45
N ASP A 129 9.54 -23.48 -5.35
CA ASP A 129 8.18 -23.97 -5.61
C ASP A 129 8.03 -24.30 -7.11
N GLY A 130 7.58 -25.52 -7.41
CA GLY A 130 7.44 -26.01 -8.79
C GLY A 130 6.41 -25.25 -9.64
N ARG A 131 5.64 -24.34 -9.04
CA ARG A 131 4.70 -23.45 -9.75
C ARG A 131 5.33 -22.11 -10.12
N VAL A 132 6.57 -21.83 -9.73
CA VAL A 132 7.21 -20.53 -9.93
C VAL A 132 8.26 -20.59 -11.05
N ASP A 133 8.13 -19.72 -12.05
CA ASP A 133 9.18 -19.46 -13.04
C ASP A 133 9.89 -18.16 -12.69
N VAL A 134 11.21 -18.24 -12.52
CA VAL A 134 12.01 -17.11 -12.08
C VAL A 134 12.70 -16.44 -13.27
N HIS A 135 12.39 -15.17 -13.50
CA HIS A 135 12.97 -14.32 -14.54
C HIS A 135 13.72 -13.15 -13.90
N GLU A 136 14.99 -13.38 -13.54
CA GLU A 136 15.87 -12.38 -12.95
C GLU A 136 16.61 -11.57 -14.00
N ARG A 137 17.19 -10.42 -13.59
CA ARG A 137 17.86 -9.48 -14.48
C ARG A 137 17.02 -9.08 -15.68
N THR A 138 15.70 -9.08 -15.51
CA THR A 138 14.73 -8.87 -16.58
C THR A 138 13.99 -7.56 -16.34
N ASN A 139 14.07 -6.64 -17.31
CA ASN A 139 13.37 -5.37 -17.22
C ASN A 139 11.94 -5.52 -17.74
N VAL A 140 10.96 -5.21 -16.88
CA VAL A 140 9.53 -5.30 -17.22
C VAL A 140 9.13 -4.40 -18.40
N ARG A 141 9.87 -3.32 -18.68
CA ARG A 141 9.60 -2.42 -19.83
C ARG A 141 9.75 -3.13 -21.18
N THR A 142 10.56 -4.16 -21.25
CA THR A 142 10.86 -4.91 -22.48
C THR A 142 10.29 -6.33 -22.42
N LEU A 143 9.42 -6.62 -21.46
CA LEU A 143 8.82 -7.93 -21.30
C LEU A 143 7.84 -8.19 -22.44
N THR A 144 7.83 -9.42 -22.96
CA THR A 144 6.83 -9.88 -23.93
C THR A 144 6.18 -11.15 -23.42
N ALA A 145 4.96 -11.44 -23.90
CA ALA A 145 4.24 -12.65 -23.54
C ALA A 145 5.06 -13.90 -23.89
N GLU A 146 5.74 -13.91 -25.04
CA GLU A 146 6.58 -15.02 -25.48
C GLU A 146 7.76 -15.25 -24.53
N ALA A 147 8.42 -14.18 -24.08
CA ALA A 147 9.57 -14.25 -23.18
C ALA A 147 9.22 -14.89 -21.81
N ILE A 148 7.97 -14.79 -21.39
CA ILE A 148 7.48 -15.42 -20.15
C ILE A 148 6.76 -16.76 -20.41
N GLY A 149 6.65 -17.22 -21.65
CA GLY A 149 5.98 -18.48 -22.00
C GLY A 149 4.45 -18.38 -22.10
N GLY A 150 3.94 -17.24 -22.54
CA GLY A 150 2.52 -16.96 -22.83
C GLY A 150 1.93 -15.81 -22.01
N PRO A 151 0.73 -15.32 -22.36
CA PRO A 151 0.04 -14.28 -21.59
C PRO A 151 -0.37 -14.79 -20.20
N ALA A 152 -0.37 -13.90 -19.20
CA ALA A 152 -0.86 -14.18 -17.86
C ALA A 152 -2.35 -13.83 -17.76
N ASP A 153 -3.09 -14.60 -16.97
CA ASP A 153 -4.49 -14.31 -16.67
C ASP A 153 -4.56 -13.16 -15.66
N LEU A 154 -3.63 -13.09 -14.70
CA LEU A 154 -3.55 -12.03 -13.69
C LEU A 154 -2.13 -11.45 -13.62
N VAL A 155 -2.00 -10.15 -13.79
CA VAL A 155 -0.74 -9.42 -13.58
C VAL A 155 -0.81 -8.61 -12.30
N VAL A 156 0.19 -8.75 -11.43
CA VAL A 156 0.39 -7.90 -10.26
C VAL A 156 1.73 -7.19 -10.37
N ALA A 157 1.84 -5.97 -9.84
CA ALA A 157 3.10 -5.22 -9.88
C ALA A 157 3.32 -4.37 -8.63
N ASP A 158 4.53 -4.47 -8.05
CA ASP A 158 5.04 -3.63 -6.97
C ASP A 158 6.41 -3.03 -7.39
N LEU A 159 6.36 -2.06 -8.30
CA LEU A 159 7.57 -1.48 -8.89
C LEU A 159 8.03 -0.25 -8.10
N SER A 160 9.33 -0.04 -7.98
CA SER A 160 9.92 1.14 -7.34
C SER A 160 10.84 1.87 -8.31
N PHE A 161 10.98 3.19 -8.13
CA PHE A 161 11.86 4.04 -8.93
C PHE A 161 11.50 4.11 -10.43
N ILE A 162 10.29 3.71 -10.80
CA ILE A 162 9.76 3.78 -12.16
C ILE A 162 8.27 4.14 -12.10
N SER A 163 7.82 4.96 -13.04
CA SER A 163 6.40 5.26 -13.24
C SER A 163 5.70 4.09 -13.92
N LEU A 164 4.50 3.72 -13.48
CA LEU A 164 3.68 2.68 -14.11
C LEU A 164 3.37 2.99 -15.58
N ARG A 165 3.28 4.28 -15.94
CA ARG A 165 3.05 4.74 -17.32
C ARG A 165 4.09 4.20 -18.31
N LEU A 166 5.32 3.97 -17.85
CA LEU A 166 6.41 3.47 -18.69
C LEU A 166 6.41 1.94 -18.88
N VAL A 167 5.64 1.20 -18.08
CA VAL A 167 5.59 -0.26 -18.10
C VAL A 167 4.23 -0.81 -18.49
N LEU A 168 3.17 -0.01 -18.36
CA LEU A 168 1.79 -0.37 -18.70
C LEU A 168 1.63 -1.00 -20.08
N PRO A 169 2.26 -0.49 -21.17
CA PRO A 169 2.15 -1.14 -22.47
C PRO A 169 2.66 -2.59 -22.48
N ALA A 170 3.81 -2.84 -21.84
CA ALA A 170 4.40 -4.17 -21.74
C ALA A 170 3.57 -5.11 -20.85
N LEU A 171 3.10 -4.61 -19.70
CA LEU A 171 2.25 -5.38 -18.79
C LEU A 171 0.91 -5.73 -19.45
N ALA A 172 0.28 -4.78 -20.14
CA ALA A 172 -0.93 -5.01 -20.91
C ALA A 172 -0.69 -6.07 -22.01
N ALA A 173 0.40 -5.96 -22.77
CA ALA A 173 0.75 -6.95 -23.80
C ALA A 173 1.02 -8.36 -23.25
N CYS A 174 1.51 -8.45 -22.00
CA CYS A 174 1.70 -9.73 -21.31
C CYS A 174 0.42 -10.27 -20.65
N THR A 175 -0.70 -9.56 -20.73
CA THR A 175 -1.98 -9.96 -20.11
C THR A 175 -2.93 -10.54 -21.15
N ALA A 176 -3.61 -11.64 -20.81
CA ALA A 176 -4.64 -12.25 -21.65
C ALA A 176 -5.76 -11.23 -21.99
N PRO A 177 -6.49 -11.40 -23.11
CA PRO A 177 -7.55 -10.47 -23.51
C PRO A 177 -8.64 -10.26 -22.45
N ASP A 178 -8.97 -11.30 -21.69
CA ASP A 178 -9.92 -11.33 -20.57
C ASP A 178 -9.23 -11.29 -19.20
N GLY A 179 -7.91 -11.07 -19.18
CA GLY A 179 -7.10 -11.03 -17.99
C GLY A 179 -7.25 -9.75 -17.17
N ASP A 180 -6.77 -9.83 -15.93
CA ASP A 180 -6.81 -8.75 -14.94
C ASP A 180 -5.41 -8.22 -14.65
N LEU A 181 -5.34 -6.94 -14.29
CA LEU A 181 -4.14 -6.36 -13.72
C LEU A 181 -4.47 -5.70 -12.38
N ALA A 182 -3.77 -6.05 -11.31
CA ALA A 182 -3.84 -5.37 -10.01
C ALA A 182 -2.50 -4.70 -9.73
N LEU A 183 -2.37 -3.44 -10.17
CA LEU A 183 -1.11 -2.72 -10.17
C LEU A 183 -1.04 -1.73 -9.02
N MET A 184 0.10 -1.67 -8.33
CA MET A 184 0.28 -0.76 -7.21
C MET A 184 0.82 0.59 -7.69
N VAL A 185 -0.02 1.62 -7.62
CA VAL A 185 0.34 3.02 -7.84
C VAL A 185 1.03 3.57 -6.59
N LYS A 186 2.24 4.11 -6.80
CA LYS A 186 3.05 4.75 -5.76
C LYS A 186 3.23 6.22 -6.10
N PRO A 187 2.42 7.14 -5.54
CA PRO A 187 2.41 8.54 -5.93
C PRO A 187 3.80 9.19 -6.00
N GLN A 188 4.71 8.84 -5.08
CA GLN A 188 6.09 9.35 -5.05
C GLN A 188 6.93 9.03 -6.30
N PHE A 189 6.51 8.08 -7.13
CA PHE A 189 7.17 7.74 -8.41
C PHE A 189 6.39 8.24 -9.63
N GLU A 190 5.19 8.78 -9.44
CA GLU A 190 4.31 9.24 -10.52
C GLU A 190 4.27 10.76 -10.64
N VAL A 191 4.26 11.49 -9.50
CA VAL A 191 4.01 12.94 -9.49
C VAL A 191 5.20 13.79 -9.96
N GLY A 192 6.37 13.24 -10.25
CA GLY A 192 7.55 14.04 -10.60
C GLY A 192 8.28 14.60 -9.36
N LYS A 193 9.59 14.85 -9.50
CA LYS A 193 10.50 15.05 -8.36
C LYS A 193 10.21 16.33 -7.57
N GLU A 194 9.78 17.37 -8.26
CA GLU A 194 9.47 18.70 -7.73
C GLU A 194 8.23 18.72 -6.83
N ARG A 195 7.35 17.72 -6.96
CA ARG A 195 6.11 17.60 -6.18
C ARG A 195 6.22 16.58 -5.04
N VAL A 196 7.40 15.98 -4.85
CA VAL A 196 7.69 15.08 -3.74
C VAL A 196 8.25 15.89 -2.57
N GLY A 197 7.53 15.89 -1.44
CA GLY A 197 7.94 16.62 -0.25
C GLY A 197 9.13 16.00 0.49
N THR A 198 9.56 16.68 1.56
CA THR A 198 10.67 16.23 2.42
C THR A 198 10.51 14.78 2.87
N GLY A 199 11.59 14.01 2.74
CA GLY A 199 11.63 12.58 3.06
C GLY A 199 11.16 11.66 1.93
N GLY A 200 10.88 12.20 0.73
CA GLY A 200 10.39 11.39 -0.38
C GLY A 200 8.90 11.04 -0.27
N VAL A 201 8.11 11.87 0.44
CA VAL A 201 6.72 11.55 0.81
C VAL A 201 5.72 12.52 0.19
N VAL A 202 4.69 11.99 -0.47
CA VAL A 202 3.57 12.74 -1.04
C VAL A 202 2.43 12.86 -0.03
N ARG A 203 2.41 13.99 0.70
CA ARG A 203 1.44 14.23 1.78
C ARG A 203 0.09 14.76 1.30
N ASP A 204 0.07 15.56 0.23
CA ASP A 204 -1.17 16.06 -0.35
C ASP A 204 -1.96 14.92 -1.00
N TRP A 205 -3.19 14.70 -0.55
CA TRP A 205 -4.06 13.66 -1.09
C TRP A 205 -4.48 13.97 -2.53
N ARG A 206 -4.56 15.24 -2.93
CA ARG A 206 -4.92 15.62 -4.30
C ARG A 206 -3.85 15.19 -5.29
N LEU A 207 -2.57 15.36 -4.93
CA LEU A 207 -1.44 14.85 -5.71
C LEU A 207 -1.43 13.32 -5.78
N ARG A 208 -1.86 12.63 -4.71
CA ARG A 208 -2.02 11.17 -4.75
C ARG A 208 -3.16 10.74 -5.68
N ALA A 209 -4.26 11.48 -5.72
CA ALA A 209 -5.40 11.20 -6.58
C ALA A 209 -5.04 11.45 -8.04
N GLU A 210 -4.34 12.56 -8.32
CA GLU A 210 -3.77 12.86 -9.62
C GLU A 210 -2.87 11.72 -10.11
N ALA A 211 -1.96 11.22 -9.27
CA ALA A 211 -1.10 10.09 -9.64
C ALA A 211 -1.90 8.83 -10.06
N VAL A 212 -2.98 8.50 -9.35
CA VAL A 212 -3.84 7.36 -9.69
C VAL A 212 -4.57 7.60 -11.01
N LEU A 213 -5.10 8.81 -11.21
CA LEU A 213 -5.82 9.18 -12.44
C LEU A 213 -4.90 9.24 -13.66
N ASP A 214 -3.67 9.75 -13.51
CA ASP A 214 -2.66 9.79 -14.57
C ASP A 214 -2.23 8.39 -15.01
N VAL A 215 -2.04 7.47 -14.05
CA VAL A 215 -1.78 6.07 -14.36
C VAL A 215 -2.98 5.43 -15.06
N ALA A 216 -4.21 5.73 -14.63
CA ALA A 216 -5.40 5.22 -15.28
C ALA A 216 -5.59 5.76 -16.71
N ALA A 217 -5.26 7.04 -16.96
CA ALA A 217 -5.26 7.62 -18.30
C ALA A 217 -4.24 6.93 -19.21
N ALA A 218 -3.01 6.70 -18.72
CA ALA A 218 -2.00 5.95 -19.47
C ALA A 218 -2.40 4.49 -19.72
N ALA A 219 -3.13 3.86 -18.79
CA ALA A 219 -3.66 2.52 -18.98
C ALA A 219 -4.70 2.46 -20.10
N ALA A 220 -5.53 3.52 -20.24
CA ALA A 220 -6.52 3.63 -21.31
C ALA A 220 -5.88 3.66 -22.71
N GLU A 221 -4.69 4.26 -22.85
CA GLU A 221 -3.90 4.21 -24.10
C GLU A 221 -3.51 2.77 -24.49
N SER A 222 -3.43 1.85 -23.51
CA SER A 222 -3.19 0.41 -23.72
C SER A 222 -4.48 -0.42 -23.78
N GLY A 223 -5.65 0.23 -23.89
CA GLY A 223 -6.97 -0.41 -23.97
C GLY A 223 -7.50 -0.96 -22.65
N LEU A 224 -6.97 -0.49 -21.52
CA LEU A 224 -7.40 -0.90 -20.18
C LEU A 224 -8.31 0.15 -19.55
N GLY A 225 -9.42 -0.30 -18.97
CA GLY A 225 -10.25 0.50 -18.08
C GLY A 225 -10.04 0.15 -16.62
N VAL A 226 -10.64 0.92 -15.72
CA VAL A 226 -10.58 0.73 -14.27
C VAL A 226 -11.83 0.02 -13.77
N VAL A 227 -11.64 -1.13 -13.13
CA VAL A 227 -12.72 -1.86 -12.46
C VAL A 227 -12.91 -1.33 -11.04
N ASP A 228 -11.82 -1.13 -10.29
CA ASP A 228 -11.87 -0.63 -8.92
C ASP A 228 -10.51 -0.10 -8.42
N VAL A 229 -10.54 0.64 -7.32
CA VAL A 229 -9.35 1.18 -6.64
C VAL A 229 -9.47 0.96 -5.13
N THR A 230 -8.35 0.64 -4.49
CA THR A 230 -8.27 0.54 -3.02
C THR A 230 -6.93 1.06 -2.50
N ALA A 231 -6.89 1.57 -1.28
CA ALA A 231 -5.64 1.91 -0.61
C ALA A 231 -4.93 0.63 -0.13
N SER A 232 -3.60 0.61 -0.22
CA SER A 232 -2.78 -0.41 0.43
C SER A 232 -2.98 -0.33 1.95
N PRO A 233 -3.19 -1.47 2.65
CA PRO A 233 -3.40 -1.47 4.11
C PRO A 233 -2.14 -1.05 4.87
N LEU A 234 -0.96 -1.14 4.24
CA LEU A 234 0.32 -0.74 4.81
C LEU A 234 0.94 0.39 3.99
N PRO A 235 1.48 1.44 4.64
CA PRO A 235 2.25 2.45 3.93
C PRO A 235 3.59 1.89 3.42
N GLY A 236 4.17 2.57 2.43
CA GLY A 236 5.54 2.34 1.99
C GLY A 236 6.57 2.61 3.11
N PRO A 237 7.84 2.19 2.95
CA PRO A 237 8.84 2.27 4.01
C PRO A 237 9.03 3.67 4.63
N SER A 238 8.89 4.72 3.81
CA SER A 238 9.01 6.12 4.24
C SER A 238 7.67 6.75 4.66
N GLY A 239 6.58 5.97 4.73
CA GLY A 239 5.25 6.45 5.10
C GLY A 239 4.35 6.90 3.94
N ASN A 240 4.73 6.65 2.67
CA ASN A 240 3.85 6.95 1.54
C ASN A 240 2.60 6.07 1.57
N VAL A 241 1.44 6.68 1.33
CA VAL A 241 0.20 5.95 1.05
C VAL A 241 0.24 5.50 -0.41
N GLU A 242 0.00 4.21 -0.63
CA GLU A 242 0.07 3.56 -1.94
C GLU A 242 -1.30 2.95 -2.26
N PHE A 243 -1.62 2.75 -3.54
CA PHE A 243 -2.95 2.33 -3.98
C PHE A 243 -2.84 1.17 -4.95
N PHE A 244 -3.76 0.22 -4.87
CA PHE A 244 -3.95 -0.75 -5.95
C PHE A 244 -5.06 -0.28 -6.87
N VAL A 245 -4.81 -0.39 -8.17
CA VAL A 245 -5.81 -0.18 -9.20
C VAL A 245 -6.00 -1.49 -9.95
N TRP A 246 -7.25 -1.94 -10.00
CA TRP A 246 -7.65 -3.10 -10.78
C TRP A 246 -8.06 -2.65 -12.18
N PHE A 247 -7.29 -3.06 -13.17
CA PHE A 247 -7.55 -2.83 -14.59
C PHE A 247 -8.04 -4.09 -15.30
N ARG A 248 -8.86 -3.89 -16.33
CA ARG A 248 -9.28 -4.93 -17.27
C ARG A 248 -9.55 -4.32 -18.64
N ARG A 249 -9.34 -5.06 -19.73
CA ARG A 249 -9.73 -4.60 -21.07
C ARG A 249 -11.25 -4.44 -21.16
N GLY A 250 -11.69 -3.35 -21.77
CA GLY A 250 -13.12 -3.06 -21.95
C GLY A 250 -13.87 -2.63 -20.67
N ALA A 251 -13.19 -2.51 -19.53
CA ALA A 251 -13.73 -1.82 -18.36
C ALA A 251 -13.94 -0.32 -18.66
N PRO A 252 -14.80 0.39 -17.90
CA PRO A 252 -14.99 1.82 -18.09
C PRO A 252 -13.72 2.62 -17.77
N ALA A 253 -13.69 3.88 -18.20
CA ALA A 253 -12.68 4.84 -17.75
C ALA A 253 -12.75 5.03 -16.23
N ALA A 254 -11.66 5.53 -15.64
CA ALA A 254 -11.63 5.82 -14.20
C ALA A 254 -12.74 6.81 -13.80
N ASP A 255 -13.54 6.42 -12.81
CA ASP A 255 -14.45 7.33 -12.12
C ASP A 255 -13.63 8.22 -11.17
N ARG A 256 -13.53 9.50 -11.52
CA ARG A 256 -12.78 10.50 -10.75
C ARG A 256 -13.27 10.62 -9.32
N GLU A 257 -14.58 10.71 -9.11
CA GLU A 257 -15.16 10.90 -7.78
C GLU A 257 -14.85 9.70 -6.89
N ARG A 258 -14.96 8.49 -7.46
CA ARG A 258 -14.59 7.25 -6.76
C ARG A 258 -13.11 7.22 -6.39
N VAL A 259 -12.22 7.60 -7.30
CA VAL A 259 -10.77 7.63 -7.04
C VAL A 259 -10.45 8.64 -5.94
N GLU A 260 -10.97 9.86 -6.04
CA GLU A 260 -10.75 10.91 -5.05
C GLU A 260 -11.26 10.49 -3.66
N ALA A 261 -12.44 9.87 -3.57
CA ALA A 261 -12.99 9.36 -2.32
C ALA A 261 -12.11 8.28 -1.66
N VAL A 262 -11.63 7.29 -2.44
CA VAL A 262 -10.73 6.24 -1.93
C VAL A 262 -9.38 6.83 -1.49
N VAL A 263 -8.83 7.76 -2.27
CA VAL A 263 -7.53 8.37 -1.98
C VAL A 263 -7.58 9.29 -0.75
N ALA A 264 -8.66 10.05 -0.59
CA ALA A 264 -8.89 10.89 0.58
C ALA A 264 -9.08 10.06 1.85
N ALA A 265 -9.78 8.92 1.75
CA ALA A 265 -9.98 8.00 2.88
C ALA A 265 -8.68 7.29 3.33
N GLY A 266 -7.78 7.01 2.38
CA GLY A 266 -6.52 6.34 2.66
C GLY A 266 -6.68 4.93 3.26
N PRO A 267 -5.64 4.38 3.91
CA PRO A 267 -5.63 3.00 4.42
C PRO A 267 -6.65 2.72 5.53
N SER A 268 -7.09 3.76 6.26
CA SER A 268 -8.01 3.62 7.39
C SER A 268 -9.49 3.61 6.98
N GLY A 269 -9.81 3.91 5.71
CA GLY A 269 -11.19 3.97 5.22
C GLY A 269 -12.02 5.15 5.78
N VAL A 270 -11.40 6.07 6.51
CA VAL A 270 -12.07 7.26 7.08
C VAL A 270 -11.82 8.45 6.18
N VAL A 271 -12.87 8.94 5.52
CA VAL A 271 -12.82 10.21 4.79
C VAL A 271 -12.62 11.33 5.82
N LEU A 272 -11.49 12.03 5.76
CA LEU A 272 -11.31 13.25 6.55
C LEU A 272 -12.28 14.33 6.01
N PRO A 273 -13.09 14.98 6.85
CA PRO A 273 -13.94 16.07 6.40
C PRO A 273 -13.08 17.21 5.83
N GLU A 274 -13.57 17.85 4.76
CA GLU A 274 -12.93 19.02 4.16
C GLU A 274 -12.84 20.15 5.20
N GLU A 275 -11.66 20.38 5.78
CA GLU A 275 -11.42 21.61 6.52
C GLU A 275 -11.30 22.76 5.53
N SER A 276 -12.23 23.70 5.70
CA SER A 276 -12.42 24.95 5.00
C SER A 276 -11.12 25.70 4.73
N VAL A 277 -10.87 26.00 3.46
CA VAL A 277 -10.05 27.14 3.06
C VAL A 277 -10.83 28.40 3.47
N ALA A 278 -10.56 28.91 4.68
CA ALA A 278 -11.02 30.22 5.11
C ALA A 278 -9.91 30.97 5.85
N SER A 279 -9.39 31.99 5.18
CA SER A 279 -8.66 33.16 5.68
C SER A 279 -7.40 32.93 6.52
N ALA A 280 -6.25 32.91 5.84
CA ALA A 280 -5.07 33.59 6.35
C ALA A 280 -5.31 35.12 6.25
N GLY A 281 -6.09 35.64 7.21
CA GLY A 281 -6.19 37.07 7.49
C GLY A 281 -5.20 37.41 8.61
N SER A 282 -4.33 38.38 8.34
CA SER A 282 -3.27 38.89 9.20
C SER A 282 -3.62 39.00 10.69
N SER A 283 -2.86 38.29 11.54
CA SER A 283 -2.80 38.59 12.98
C SER A 283 -1.89 39.80 13.21
N GLY A 284 -2.45 41.00 13.06
CA GLY A 284 -1.90 42.22 13.65
C GLY A 284 -2.47 42.38 15.06
N ALA A 285 -1.64 42.17 16.07
CA ALA A 285 -1.98 42.45 17.46
C ALA A 285 -2.10 43.97 17.68
N VAL A 286 -3.23 44.42 18.23
CA VAL A 286 -3.34 45.75 18.85
C VAL A 286 -4.18 45.65 20.12
N LEU A 287 -3.54 46.01 21.24
CA LEU A 287 -4.11 46.21 22.59
C LEU A 287 -4.89 47.53 22.65
N PRO A 288 -5.80 47.72 23.64
CA PRO A 288 -6.71 48.87 23.64
C PRO A 288 -6.20 50.09 24.43
N GLU A 289 -6.83 51.22 24.10
CA GLU A 289 -6.95 52.52 24.81
C GLU A 289 -5.75 53.49 24.82
N GLU A 290 -5.91 54.67 24.19
CA GLU A 290 -6.29 55.91 24.89
C GLU A 290 -6.53 57.08 23.92
N SER A 291 -7.36 58.00 24.40
CA SER A 291 -7.91 59.22 23.80
C SER A 291 -6.93 60.34 23.47
N ALA A 292 -7.17 61.07 22.36
CA ALA A 292 -7.01 62.52 22.29
C ALA A 292 -7.75 63.12 21.07
N SER A 293 -8.52 64.16 21.37
CA SER A 293 -9.24 65.10 20.50
C SER A 293 -8.40 65.79 19.42
N VAL A 294 -9.02 66.20 18.29
CA VAL A 294 -9.19 67.62 17.85
C VAL A 294 -9.78 67.71 16.43
N VAL A 295 -11.03 68.19 16.37
CA VAL A 295 -11.62 69.30 15.58
C VAL A 295 -11.51 69.38 14.03
N ALA A 296 -12.69 69.73 13.46
CA ALA A 296 -13.03 70.41 12.18
C ALA A 296 -13.24 69.54 10.93
N ARG A 297 -14.25 69.74 10.08
CA ARG A 297 -15.45 70.62 10.00
C ARG A 297 -16.27 70.15 8.76
N GLU A 298 -17.59 70.34 8.81
CA GLU A 298 -18.54 70.68 7.69
C GLU A 298 -18.59 69.73 6.46
N ASN A 299 -19.72 69.27 5.91
CA ASN A 299 -21.08 69.80 5.80
C ASN A 299 -22.07 68.67 5.42
N GLN A 300 -23.28 68.74 5.97
CA GLN A 300 -24.50 68.03 5.53
C GLN A 300 -25.10 68.68 4.25
N PRO A 301 -26.29 68.28 3.75
CA PRO A 301 -26.82 66.94 3.40
C PRO A 301 -27.42 66.96 1.97
N VAL A 302 -28.17 65.93 1.56
CA VAL A 302 -29.52 65.97 0.92
C VAL A 302 -29.79 64.63 0.19
N ALA A 303 -30.87 63.96 0.59
CA ALA A 303 -31.56 62.87 -0.13
C ALA A 303 -32.80 63.47 -0.85
N PRO A 304 -33.77 62.70 -1.40
CA PRO A 304 -33.78 61.43 -2.15
C PRO A 304 -34.46 61.63 -3.53
N LEU A 305 -34.66 60.57 -4.34
CA LEU A 305 -35.97 60.15 -4.89
C LEU A 305 -35.87 59.15 -6.06
N GLU A 306 -36.90 58.32 -6.09
CA GLU A 306 -37.32 57.27 -7.02
C GLU A 306 -37.40 57.74 -8.49
N ASP A 307 -37.28 56.82 -9.47
CA ASP A 307 -38.42 56.15 -10.13
C ASP A 307 -37.97 55.43 -11.42
N ARG A 308 -38.51 54.21 -11.64
CA ARG A 308 -38.56 53.38 -12.87
C ARG A 308 -37.35 52.53 -13.31
#